data_AF-A0A7J0F6C5-F1
#
_entry.id   AF-A0A7J0F6C5-F1
#
_cell.length_a   1.000
_cell.length_b   1.000
_cell.length_c   1.000
_cell.angle_alpha   90.00
_cell.angle_beta   90.00
_cell.angle_gamma   90.00
#
_symmetry.space_group_name_H-M   'P 1'
#
loop_
_entity.id
_entity.type
_entity.pdbx_description
1 polymer ?
#
loop_
_entity_poly.entity_id
_entity_poly.type
_entity_poly.pdbx_seq_one_letter_code
_entity_poly.pdbx_strand_id
1 'polypeptide(L)'
;MDSALTFCKSVKPVHSPPEVGLTSLGRKLELLKLIASLRDVEEFVCAMYNDDKILIANRGEIAVRVIRTAHEMGIPCVAVYSTIDKDALHVKMADESVCIGEAPSSQSYLLMPNVLSAAISHGCTMLHPGYGFLAENAVFVEMCRGHGINFIGPNPDSIRVMGDKSTARDTMKNAGVPTVPGSDGLLQTTEEGIRLADEIGFPVMIKATAGGGGRGMRLAKERDEFVKLLQQAKSEAAAAFGNDGVYLEKYIQKSKAH
;
A
#
# COMPACT_ATOMS: atom_id res chain seq x y z
N MET A 1 10.28 -25.18 -18.19
CA MET A 1 10.47 -23.70 -18.21
C MET A 1 10.45 -23.14 -19.64
N ASP A 2 10.87 -23.89 -20.68
CA ASP A 2 10.74 -23.43 -22.08
C ASP A 2 9.41 -23.75 -22.78
N SER A 3 8.61 -24.70 -22.29
CA SER A 3 7.38 -25.13 -22.98
C SER A 3 6.17 -24.19 -22.83
N ALA A 4 6.10 -23.41 -21.74
CA ALA A 4 5.00 -22.46 -21.49
C ALA A 4 5.14 -21.15 -22.30
N LEU A 5 6.37 -20.72 -22.54
CA LEU A 5 6.69 -19.48 -23.28
C LEU A 5 6.46 -19.60 -24.80
N THR A 6 6.58 -20.80 -25.37
CA THR A 6 6.33 -21.01 -26.80
C THR A 6 4.82 -21.04 -27.14
N PHE A 7 3.97 -21.45 -26.20
CA PHE A 7 2.53 -21.63 -26.45
C PHE A 7 1.72 -20.32 -26.40
N CYS A 8 2.15 -19.34 -25.59
CA CYS A 8 1.46 -18.06 -25.47
C CYS A 8 1.50 -17.22 -26.78
N LYS A 9 2.43 -17.52 -27.70
CA LYS A 9 2.48 -16.90 -29.04
C LYS A 9 1.51 -17.51 -30.06
N SER A 10 0.88 -18.65 -29.77
CA SER A 10 0.00 -19.38 -30.71
C SER A 10 -1.50 -19.17 -30.47
N VAL A 11 -1.91 -18.52 -29.39
CA VAL A 11 -3.33 -18.29 -29.09
C VAL A 11 -3.77 -16.99 -29.79
N LYS A 12 -4.55 -17.13 -30.88
CA LYS A 12 -5.20 -15.99 -31.52
C LYS A 12 -6.24 -15.40 -30.55
N PRO A 13 -6.39 -14.06 -30.49
CA PRO A 13 -7.46 -13.45 -29.70
C PRO A 13 -8.80 -14.01 -30.17
N VAL A 14 -9.52 -14.64 -29.24
CA VAL A 14 -10.90 -15.09 -29.47
C VAL A 14 -11.74 -13.83 -29.63
N HIS A 15 -12.46 -13.73 -30.74
CA HIS A 15 -13.31 -12.58 -31.06
C HIS A 15 -14.19 -12.20 -29.87
N SER A 16 -14.19 -10.90 -29.55
CA SER A 16 -15.07 -10.28 -28.56
C SER A 16 -16.52 -10.70 -28.81
N PRO A 17 -17.24 -11.26 -27.83
CA PRO A 17 -18.67 -11.51 -27.97
C PRO A 17 -19.41 -10.17 -28.10
N PRO A 18 -20.54 -10.12 -28.83
CA PRO A 18 -21.27 -8.88 -29.05
C PRO A 18 -21.80 -8.33 -27.72
N GLU A 19 -21.69 -7.01 -27.51
CA GLU A 19 -22.31 -6.33 -26.38
C GLU A 19 -23.84 -6.47 -26.46
N VAL A 20 -24.41 -7.37 -25.67
CA VAL A 20 -25.85 -7.46 -25.44
C VAL A 20 -26.13 -6.98 -24.03
N GLY A 21 -26.95 -5.94 -23.89
CA GLY A 21 -27.37 -5.35 -22.62
C GLY A 21 -28.20 -6.31 -21.77
N LEU A 22 -27.53 -7.27 -21.12
CA LEU A 22 -28.14 -8.28 -20.26
C LEU A 22 -28.06 -7.88 -18.78
N THR A 23 -29.16 -8.14 -18.07
CA THR A 23 -29.27 -8.02 -16.61
C THR A 23 -28.26 -8.95 -15.91
N SER A 24 -27.95 -8.70 -14.63
CA SER A 24 -26.94 -9.47 -13.88
C SER A 24 -27.18 -10.99 -13.87
N LEU A 25 -28.43 -11.43 -13.98
CA LEU A 25 -28.82 -12.83 -14.09
C LEU A 25 -28.59 -13.39 -15.51
N GLY A 26 -28.79 -12.58 -16.55
CA GLY A 26 -28.54 -12.93 -17.94
C GLY A 26 -27.05 -13.17 -18.21
N ARG A 27 -26.19 -12.30 -17.65
CA ARG A 27 -24.73 -12.50 -17.69
C ARG A 27 -24.30 -13.78 -16.97
N LYS A 28 -24.87 -14.09 -15.80
CA LYS A 28 -24.59 -15.34 -15.08
C LYS A 28 -24.95 -16.59 -15.87
N LEU A 29 -26.07 -16.57 -16.61
CA LEU A 29 -26.55 -17.70 -17.39
C LEU A 29 -25.74 -17.90 -18.69
N GLU A 30 -25.28 -16.83 -19.32
CA GLU A 30 -24.30 -16.93 -20.42
C GLU A 30 -22.94 -17.42 -19.92
N LEU A 31 -22.46 -16.91 -18.79
CA LEU A 31 -21.20 -17.38 -18.18
C LEU A 31 -21.26 -18.90 -17.92
N LEU A 32 -22.37 -19.41 -17.37
CA LEU A 32 -22.59 -20.84 -17.15
C LEU A 32 -22.59 -21.67 -18.44
N LYS A 33 -23.13 -21.13 -19.54
CA LYS A 33 -23.12 -21.79 -20.86
C LYS A 33 -21.72 -21.78 -21.48
N LEU A 34 -21.00 -20.67 -21.34
CA LEU A 34 -19.62 -20.54 -21.81
C LEU A 34 -18.72 -21.51 -21.04
N ILE A 35 -18.80 -21.50 -19.71
CA ILE A 35 -18.13 -22.44 -18.79
C ILE A 35 -18.33 -23.90 -19.20
N ALA A 36 -19.56 -24.29 -19.57
CA ALA A 36 -19.87 -25.65 -19.98
C ALA A 36 -19.28 -26.05 -21.34
N SER A 37 -18.82 -25.08 -22.14
CA SER A 37 -18.22 -25.29 -23.46
C SER A 37 -16.68 -25.24 -23.47
N LEU A 38 -16.07 -24.76 -22.39
CA LEU A 38 -14.62 -24.62 -22.23
C LEU A 38 -14.00 -25.99 -21.95
N ARG A 39 -12.92 -26.30 -22.65
CA ARG A 39 -12.35 -27.67 -22.65
C ARG A 39 -11.26 -27.86 -21.62
N ASP A 40 -10.64 -26.77 -21.14
CA ASP A 40 -9.57 -26.81 -20.15
C ASP A 40 -9.65 -25.67 -19.12
N VAL A 41 -8.99 -25.88 -17.97
CA VAL A 41 -9.00 -24.98 -16.80
C VAL A 41 -8.52 -23.56 -17.14
N GLU A 42 -7.57 -23.41 -18.08
CA GLU A 42 -7.05 -22.09 -18.50
C GLU A 42 -8.09 -21.26 -19.26
N GLU A 43 -8.88 -21.90 -20.13
CA GLU A 43 -9.95 -21.26 -20.90
C GLU A 43 -11.06 -20.76 -19.94
N PHE A 44 -11.34 -21.54 -18.89
CA PHE A 44 -12.23 -21.19 -17.79
C PHE A 44 -11.71 -20.02 -16.95
N VAL A 45 -10.41 -19.99 -16.62
CA VAL A 45 -9.78 -18.87 -15.89
C VAL A 45 -9.81 -17.59 -16.73
N CYS A 46 -9.43 -17.64 -18.01
CA CYS A 46 -9.50 -16.47 -18.90
C CYS A 46 -10.94 -15.95 -19.07
N ALA A 47 -11.93 -16.83 -19.20
CA ALA A 47 -13.34 -16.44 -19.29
C ALA A 47 -13.89 -15.81 -17.99
N MET A 48 -13.38 -16.22 -16.83
CA MET A 48 -13.73 -15.60 -15.55
C MET A 48 -13.08 -14.23 -15.34
N TYR A 49 -11.89 -14.00 -15.93
CA TYR A 49 -11.10 -12.76 -15.83
C TYR A 49 -11.36 -11.77 -16.97
N ASN A 50 -12.39 -12.00 -17.79
CA ASN A 50 -12.59 -11.30 -19.06
C ASN A 50 -12.99 -9.81 -18.94
N ASP A 51 -13.25 -9.31 -17.74
CA ASP A 51 -13.60 -7.90 -17.46
C ASP A 51 -12.59 -7.20 -16.52
N ASP A 52 -11.48 -7.85 -16.19
CA ASP A 52 -10.57 -7.34 -15.17
C ASP A 52 -9.64 -6.25 -15.72
N LYS A 53 -9.79 -5.03 -15.20
CA LYS A 53 -8.98 -3.87 -15.54
C LYS A 53 -8.43 -3.22 -14.28
N ILE A 54 -7.14 -2.90 -14.30
CA ILE A 54 -6.40 -2.40 -13.13
C ILE A 54 -6.03 -0.93 -13.27
N LEU A 55 -6.39 -0.12 -12.27
CA LEU A 55 -5.84 1.23 -12.13
C LEU A 55 -4.58 1.17 -11.27
N ILE A 56 -3.49 1.78 -11.74
CA ILE A 56 -2.28 1.96 -10.95
C ILE A 56 -2.32 3.33 -10.29
N ALA A 57 -2.61 3.38 -8.99
CA ALA A 57 -2.69 4.61 -8.20
C ALA A 57 -1.30 5.08 -7.71
N ASN A 58 -0.32 5.12 -8.62
CA ASN A 58 1.06 5.53 -8.33
C ASN A 58 1.74 6.08 -9.60
N ARG A 59 3.01 6.47 -9.49
CA ARG A 59 3.82 7.03 -10.58
C ARG A 59 5.22 6.41 -10.61
N GLY A 60 5.97 6.71 -11.67
CA GLY A 60 7.38 6.37 -11.73
C GLY A 60 7.66 4.87 -11.90
N GLU A 61 8.75 4.40 -11.30
CA GLU A 61 9.26 3.03 -11.43
C GLU A 61 8.29 1.98 -10.88
N ILE A 62 7.61 2.25 -9.77
CA ILE A 62 6.65 1.28 -9.20
C ILE A 62 5.45 1.11 -10.11
N ALA A 63 4.99 2.21 -10.73
CA ALA A 63 3.90 2.13 -11.70
C ALA A 63 4.32 1.32 -12.93
N VAL A 64 5.52 1.57 -13.47
CA VAL A 64 6.10 0.76 -14.56
C VAL A 64 6.19 -0.72 -14.18
N ARG A 65 6.62 -1.05 -12.96
CA ARG A 65 6.74 -2.43 -12.49
C ARG A 65 5.40 -3.14 -12.45
N VAL A 66 4.36 -2.48 -11.95
CA VAL A 66 3.00 -3.02 -11.89
C VAL A 66 2.42 -3.19 -13.29
N ILE A 67 2.54 -2.17 -14.16
CA ILE A 67 2.08 -2.24 -15.55
C ILE A 67 2.69 -3.43 -16.28
N ARG A 68 4.02 -3.62 -16.17
CA ARG A 68 4.69 -4.78 -16.77
C ARG A 68 4.11 -6.11 -16.29
N THR A 69 3.83 -6.22 -14.99
CA THR A 69 3.28 -7.45 -14.41
C THR A 69 1.83 -7.67 -14.89
N ALA A 70 1.02 -6.61 -14.96
CA ALA A 70 -0.33 -6.67 -15.48
C ALA A 70 -0.35 -7.11 -16.95
N HIS A 71 0.54 -6.56 -17.78
CA HIS A 71 0.71 -6.95 -19.18
C HIS A 71 1.18 -8.40 -19.34
N GLU A 72 2.11 -8.87 -18.51
CA GLU A 72 2.54 -10.28 -18.49
C GLU A 72 1.37 -11.23 -18.13
N MET A 73 0.38 -10.74 -17.38
CA MET A 73 -0.84 -11.46 -17.01
C MET A 73 -2.01 -11.24 -17.98
N GLY A 74 -1.85 -10.41 -19.01
CA GLY A 74 -2.92 -10.07 -19.95
C GLY A 74 -4.01 -9.16 -19.37
N ILE A 75 -3.74 -8.43 -18.29
CA ILE A 75 -4.67 -7.52 -17.62
C ILE A 75 -4.47 -6.10 -18.16
N PRO A 76 -5.48 -5.47 -18.80
CA PRO A 76 -5.43 -4.09 -19.23
C PRO A 76 -5.28 -3.12 -18.06
N CYS A 77 -4.51 -2.05 -18.26
CA CYS A 77 -4.12 -1.15 -17.20
C CYS A 77 -4.33 0.34 -17.50
N VAL A 78 -4.69 1.08 -16.45
CA VAL A 78 -4.91 2.53 -16.48
C VAL A 78 -3.89 3.22 -15.59
N ALA A 79 -3.05 4.08 -16.17
CA ALA A 79 -2.12 4.91 -15.43
C ALA A 79 -2.74 6.24 -15.02
N VAL A 80 -2.62 6.62 -13.75
CA VAL A 80 -2.93 7.99 -13.31
C VAL A 80 -1.69 8.88 -13.42
N TYR A 81 -1.90 10.16 -13.67
CA TYR A 81 -0.81 11.14 -13.68
C TYR A 81 -1.25 12.54 -13.23
N SER A 82 -0.30 13.31 -12.71
CA SER A 82 -0.46 14.75 -12.48
C SER A 82 -0.11 15.55 -13.72
N THR A 83 -0.52 16.82 -13.82
CA THR A 83 -0.24 17.69 -14.99
C THR A 83 1.22 17.68 -15.45
N ILE A 84 2.19 17.62 -14.52
CA ILE A 84 3.63 17.59 -14.84
C ILE A 84 4.15 16.19 -15.22
N ASP A 85 3.43 15.13 -14.87
CA ASP A 85 3.81 13.74 -15.15
C ASP A 85 3.24 13.21 -16.47
N LYS A 86 2.56 14.05 -17.27
CA LYS A 86 1.87 13.67 -18.51
C LYS A 86 2.76 12.87 -19.49
N ASP A 87 4.04 13.20 -19.56
CA ASP A 87 4.98 12.56 -20.48
C ASP A 87 5.85 11.47 -19.82
N ALA A 88 5.55 11.11 -18.58
CA ALA A 88 6.29 10.10 -17.82
C ALA A 88 6.17 8.71 -18.45
N LEU A 89 7.18 7.87 -18.19
CA LEU A 89 7.26 6.54 -18.79
C LEU A 89 6.06 5.65 -18.44
N HIS A 90 5.58 5.68 -17.19
CA HIS A 90 4.44 4.85 -16.78
C HIS A 90 3.15 5.22 -17.52
N VAL A 91 2.97 6.50 -17.86
CA VAL A 91 1.82 6.98 -18.65
C VAL A 91 1.87 6.43 -20.08
N LYS A 92 3.05 6.46 -20.69
CA LYS A 92 3.27 5.95 -22.05
C LYS A 92 3.21 4.42 -22.16
N MET A 93 3.41 3.73 -21.04
CA MET A 93 3.40 2.27 -20.99
C MET A 93 2.03 1.66 -20.75
N ALA A 94 1.11 2.39 -20.11
CA ALA A 94 -0.23 1.87 -19.83
C ALA A 94 -1.13 1.87 -21.07
N ASP A 95 -2.19 1.05 -21.04
CA ASP A 95 -3.16 0.95 -22.14
C ASP A 95 -4.05 2.20 -22.22
N GLU A 96 -4.40 2.75 -21.05
CA GLU A 96 -5.09 4.04 -20.91
C GLU A 96 -4.39 4.90 -19.86
N SER A 97 -4.62 6.21 -19.91
CA SER A 97 -4.15 7.11 -18.86
C SER A 97 -5.10 8.27 -18.61
N VAL A 98 -5.07 8.78 -17.37
CA VAL A 98 -5.97 9.84 -16.91
C VAL A 98 -5.28 10.83 -15.98
N CYS A 99 -5.50 12.11 -16.25
CA CYS A 99 -5.02 13.19 -15.40
C CYS A 99 -5.88 13.26 -14.12
N ILE A 100 -5.25 13.18 -12.96
CA ILE A 100 -5.93 13.19 -11.65
C ILE A 100 -5.74 14.49 -10.88
N GLY A 101 -5.02 15.47 -11.44
CA GLY A 101 -4.89 16.80 -10.86
C GLY A 101 -3.54 17.46 -11.12
N GLU A 102 -3.25 18.49 -10.32
CA GLU A 102 -2.08 19.35 -10.50
C GLU A 102 -0.77 18.71 -9.99
N ALA A 103 0.36 19.33 -10.34
CA ALA A 103 1.70 18.86 -10.02
C ALA A 103 1.94 18.49 -8.53
N PRO A 104 1.42 19.23 -7.52
CA PRO A 104 1.59 18.83 -6.12
C PRO A 104 0.84 17.53 -5.82
N SER A 105 1.49 16.56 -5.17
CA SER A 105 0.86 15.27 -4.84
C SER A 105 -0.40 15.42 -3.97
N SER A 106 -0.46 16.44 -3.12
CA SER A 106 -1.66 16.79 -2.33
C SER A 106 -2.87 17.19 -3.17
N GLN A 107 -2.64 17.60 -4.42
CA GLN A 107 -3.65 18.01 -5.40
C GLN A 107 -3.84 16.97 -6.52
N SER A 108 -3.17 15.81 -6.43
CA SER A 108 -3.24 14.72 -7.41
C SER A 108 -3.23 13.35 -6.73
N TYR A 109 -2.05 12.74 -6.56
CA TYR A 109 -1.91 11.34 -6.10
C TYR A 109 -2.46 11.06 -4.69
N LEU A 110 -2.56 12.07 -3.83
CA LEU A 110 -3.15 11.96 -2.49
C LEU A 110 -4.63 12.36 -2.45
N LEU A 111 -5.19 12.81 -3.56
CA LEU A 111 -6.57 13.27 -3.64
C LEU A 111 -7.50 12.08 -3.96
N MET A 112 -7.87 11.36 -2.91
CA MET A 112 -8.66 10.11 -2.97
C MET A 112 -9.88 10.18 -3.90
N PRO A 113 -10.72 11.24 -3.89
CA PRO A 113 -11.88 11.30 -4.78
C PRO A 113 -11.50 11.28 -6.26
N ASN A 114 -10.40 11.94 -6.65
CA ASN A 114 -9.96 11.98 -8.05
C ASN A 114 -9.43 10.62 -8.51
N VAL A 115 -8.61 9.96 -7.67
CA VAL A 115 -8.08 8.62 -7.97
C VAL A 115 -9.21 7.60 -8.07
N LEU A 116 -10.18 7.64 -7.16
CA LEU A 116 -11.33 6.74 -7.18
C LEU A 116 -12.23 7.01 -8.38
N SER A 117 -12.50 8.28 -8.70
CA SER A 117 -13.28 8.69 -9.87
C SER A 117 -12.65 8.17 -11.16
N ALA A 118 -11.32 8.30 -11.29
CA ALA A 118 -10.56 7.74 -12.40
C ALA A 118 -10.74 6.21 -12.54
N ALA A 119 -10.71 5.46 -11.43
CA ALA A 119 -10.91 4.01 -11.49
C ALA A 119 -12.32 3.66 -11.98
N ILE A 120 -13.34 4.35 -11.46
CA ILE A 120 -14.75 4.14 -11.82
C ILE A 120 -15.00 4.52 -13.28
N SER A 121 -14.54 5.70 -13.71
CA SER A 121 -14.83 6.22 -15.06
C SER A 121 -14.17 5.41 -16.17
N HIS A 122 -13.05 4.74 -15.88
CA HIS A 122 -12.36 3.86 -16.82
C HIS A 122 -12.77 2.38 -16.70
N GLY A 123 -13.75 2.05 -15.84
CA GLY A 123 -14.26 0.70 -15.66
C GLY A 123 -13.25 -0.25 -15.03
N CYS A 124 -12.39 0.25 -14.13
CA CYS A 124 -11.42 -0.59 -13.43
C CYS A 124 -12.12 -1.41 -12.32
N THR A 125 -11.86 -2.70 -12.29
CA THR A 125 -12.32 -3.62 -11.23
C THR A 125 -11.29 -3.74 -10.10
N MET A 126 -10.04 -3.37 -10.37
CA MET A 126 -8.92 -3.46 -9.44
C MET A 126 -8.16 -2.15 -9.33
N LEU A 127 -7.53 -1.94 -8.17
CA LEU A 127 -6.63 -0.82 -7.94
C LEU A 127 -5.37 -1.30 -7.23
N HIS A 128 -4.20 -1.01 -7.84
CA HIS A 128 -2.91 -1.28 -7.23
C HIS A 128 -2.27 0.03 -6.73
N PRO A 129 -2.02 0.17 -5.42
CA PRO A 129 -1.53 1.42 -4.87
C PRO A 129 -0.02 1.61 -4.99
N GLY A 130 0.74 0.55 -5.27
CA GLY A 130 2.21 0.58 -5.21
C GLY A 130 2.67 0.75 -3.76
N TYR A 131 3.61 1.67 -3.51
CA TYR A 131 4.01 2.10 -2.17
C TYR A 131 3.92 3.61 -2.01
N GLY A 132 3.85 4.07 -0.76
CA GLY A 132 3.60 5.48 -0.47
C GLY A 132 2.21 5.92 -0.92
N PHE A 133 1.99 7.23 -1.01
CA PHE A 133 0.69 7.84 -1.35
C PHE A 133 -0.47 7.25 -0.54
N LEU A 134 -1.37 6.51 -1.21
CA LEU A 134 -2.58 5.95 -0.63
C LEU A 134 -2.44 4.46 -0.26
N ALA A 135 -1.24 3.86 -0.42
CA ALA A 135 -1.00 2.43 -0.17
C ALA A 135 -1.30 1.98 1.27
N GLU A 136 -1.10 2.88 2.24
CA GLU A 136 -1.33 2.63 3.66
C GLU A 136 -2.48 3.47 4.20
N ASN A 137 -3.44 3.85 3.34
CA ASN A 137 -4.58 4.67 3.75
C ASN A 137 -5.85 3.82 3.91
N ALA A 138 -6.20 3.48 5.15
CA ALA A 138 -7.36 2.63 5.45
C ALA A 138 -8.69 3.18 4.91
N VAL A 139 -8.89 4.51 4.97
CA VAL A 139 -10.09 5.18 4.46
C VAL A 139 -10.21 4.99 2.96
N PHE A 140 -9.11 5.14 2.23
CA PHE A 140 -9.10 4.92 0.78
C PHE A 140 -9.43 3.47 0.40
N VAL A 141 -8.93 2.48 1.16
CA VAL A 141 -9.27 1.07 0.94
C VAL A 141 -10.77 0.82 1.15
N GLU A 142 -11.37 1.41 2.18
CA GLU A 142 -12.81 1.34 2.40
C GLU A 142 -13.61 1.98 1.26
N MET A 143 -13.17 3.14 0.77
CA MET A 143 -13.79 3.79 -0.38
C MET A 143 -13.73 2.89 -1.63
N CYS A 144 -12.58 2.27 -1.92
CA CYS A 144 -12.45 1.33 -3.05
C CYS A 144 -13.44 0.17 -2.92
N ARG A 145 -13.48 -0.48 -1.75
CA ARG A 145 -14.37 -1.63 -1.48
C ARG A 145 -15.84 -1.23 -1.57
N GLY A 146 -16.20 -0.04 -1.08
CA GLY A 146 -17.56 0.50 -1.15
C GLY A 146 -18.05 0.74 -2.59
N HIS A 147 -17.13 0.87 -3.55
CA HIS A 147 -17.43 1.04 -4.97
C HIS A 147 -17.16 -0.23 -5.80
N GLY A 148 -16.96 -1.38 -5.15
CA GLY A 148 -16.72 -2.66 -5.83
C GLY A 148 -15.33 -2.79 -6.46
N ILE A 149 -14.40 -1.90 -6.12
CA ILE A 149 -13.01 -1.95 -6.61
C ILE A 149 -12.19 -2.81 -5.65
N ASN A 150 -11.57 -3.86 -6.18
CA ASN A 150 -10.65 -4.71 -5.44
C ASN A 150 -9.31 -3.97 -5.25
N PHE A 151 -9.07 -3.54 -4.00
CA PHE A 151 -7.81 -2.94 -3.61
C PHE A 151 -6.74 -4.02 -3.43
N ILE A 152 -5.69 -4.00 -4.25
CA ILE A 152 -4.59 -4.96 -4.21
C ILE A 152 -3.63 -4.55 -3.10
N GLY A 153 -3.93 -4.97 -1.88
CA GLY A 153 -3.16 -4.65 -0.69
C GLY A 153 -3.80 -5.20 0.59
N PRO A 154 -3.27 -4.82 1.77
CA PRO A 154 -3.84 -5.24 3.05
C PRO A 154 -5.26 -4.69 3.26
N ASN A 155 -6.05 -5.36 4.10
CA ASN A 155 -7.37 -4.88 4.47
C ASN A 155 -7.28 -3.61 5.35
N PRO A 156 -8.35 -2.78 5.43
CA PRO A 156 -8.34 -1.53 6.19
C PRO A 156 -7.96 -1.70 7.67
N ASP A 157 -8.42 -2.78 8.31
CA ASP A 157 -8.16 -3.02 9.73
C ASP A 157 -6.69 -3.37 9.97
N SER A 158 -6.08 -4.17 9.10
CA SER A 158 -4.64 -4.44 9.12
C SER A 158 -3.84 -3.15 8.93
N ILE A 159 -4.27 -2.24 8.05
CA ILE A 159 -3.61 -0.94 7.88
C ILE A 159 -3.70 -0.11 9.16
N ARG A 160 -4.86 -0.06 9.82
CA ARG A 160 -5.04 0.68 11.09
C ARG A 160 -4.18 0.12 12.21
N VAL A 161 -4.20 -1.20 12.37
CA VAL A 161 -3.47 -1.90 13.43
C VAL A 161 -1.97 -1.77 13.24
N MET A 162 -1.49 -1.81 12.00
CA MET A 162 -0.05 -1.78 11.68
C MET A 162 0.51 -0.37 11.42
N GLY A 163 -0.36 0.62 11.15
CA GLY A 163 0.05 2.00 10.89
C GLY A 163 0.53 2.75 12.14
N ASP A 164 -0.02 2.41 13.31
CA ASP A 164 0.50 2.88 14.59
C ASP A 164 1.58 1.92 15.09
N LYS A 165 2.82 2.40 15.24
CA LYS A 165 3.96 1.58 15.67
C LYS A 165 3.79 0.97 17.07
N SER A 166 3.07 1.64 17.96
CA SER A 166 2.78 1.11 19.29
C SER A 166 1.77 -0.03 19.22
N THR A 167 0.65 0.17 18.51
CA THR A 167 -0.37 -0.85 18.25
C THR A 167 0.20 -2.05 17.48
N ALA A 168 1.08 -1.80 16.50
CA ALA A 168 1.76 -2.84 15.75
C ALA A 168 2.64 -3.70 16.66
N ARG A 169 3.38 -3.06 17.59
CA ARG A 169 4.25 -3.78 18.54
C ARG A 169 3.43 -4.61 19.52
N ASP A 170 2.32 -4.08 20.03
CA ASP A 170 1.43 -4.83 20.93
C ASP A 170 0.75 -5.99 20.20
N THR A 171 0.38 -5.80 18.93
CA THR A 171 -0.15 -6.87 18.07
C THR A 171 0.88 -7.99 17.89
N MET A 172 2.15 -7.64 17.64
CA MET A 172 3.23 -8.62 17.50
C MET A 172 3.49 -9.37 18.81
N LYS A 173 3.49 -8.67 19.97
CA LYS A 173 3.59 -9.31 21.29
C LYS A 173 2.45 -10.30 21.52
N ASN A 174 1.21 -9.90 21.22
CA ASN A 174 0.03 -10.76 21.37
C ASN A 174 0.07 -11.97 20.43
N ALA A 175 0.71 -11.84 19.27
CA ALA A 175 0.96 -12.93 18.33
C ALA A 175 2.14 -13.84 18.74
N GLY A 176 2.79 -13.59 19.88
CA GLY A 176 3.95 -14.35 20.35
C GLY A 176 5.23 -14.07 19.57
N VAL A 177 5.26 -13.01 18.76
CA VAL A 177 6.45 -12.60 18.01
C VAL A 177 7.39 -11.84 18.94
N PRO A 178 8.67 -12.25 19.07
CA PRO A 178 9.64 -11.52 19.88
C PRO A 178 9.79 -10.07 19.40
N THR A 179 9.49 -9.12 20.28
CA THR A 179 9.69 -7.68 20.01
C THR A 179 10.89 -7.16 20.77
N VAL A 180 11.50 -6.07 20.27
CA VAL A 180 12.60 -5.41 20.96
C VAL A 180 12.12 -4.93 22.34
N PRO A 181 12.87 -5.16 23.43
CA PRO A 181 12.54 -4.62 24.75
C PRO A 181 12.40 -3.10 24.69
N GLY A 182 11.42 -2.54 25.38
CA GLY A 182 10.99 -1.15 25.17
C GLY A 182 9.71 -0.84 25.92
N SER A 183 9.29 0.43 25.95
CA SER A 183 8.10 0.87 26.71
C SER A 183 6.80 0.19 26.24
N ASP A 184 5.87 -0.08 27.16
CA ASP A 184 4.53 -0.59 26.82
C ASP A 184 3.63 0.57 26.37
N GLY A 185 3.92 1.08 25.17
CA GLY A 185 3.24 2.25 24.60
C GLY A 185 4.02 3.55 24.77
N LEU A 186 3.29 4.67 24.80
CA LEU A 186 3.84 6.02 24.84
C LEU A 186 4.22 6.42 26.26
N LEU A 187 5.37 7.08 26.39
CA LEU A 187 5.82 7.65 27.66
C LEU A 187 4.90 8.81 28.08
N GLN A 188 4.28 8.68 29.25
CA GLN A 188 3.43 9.70 29.84
C GLN A 188 4.26 10.77 30.54
N THR A 189 5.35 10.38 31.20
CA THR A 189 6.23 11.32 31.92
C THR A 189 7.71 11.09 31.67
N THR A 190 8.52 12.10 31.96
CA THR A 190 9.98 12.00 31.88
C THR A 190 10.51 10.99 32.90
N GLU A 191 9.91 10.93 34.09
CA GLU A 191 10.29 10.03 35.18
C GLU A 191 10.02 8.57 34.81
N GLU A 192 8.90 8.30 34.14
CA GLU A 192 8.60 7.00 33.55
C GLU A 192 9.67 6.61 32.53
N GLY A 193 10.04 7.54 31.63
CA GLY A 193 11.09 7.33 30.65
C GLY A 193 12.44 7.00 31.27
N ILE A 194 12.84 7.68 32.35
CA ILE A 194 14.10 7.41 33.06
C ILE A 194 14.08 6.00 33.67
N ARG A 195 13.01 5.64 34.38
CA ARG A 195 12.89 4.30 35.00
C ARG A 195 12.97 3.20 33.94
N LEU A 196 12.20 3.34 32.85
CA LEU A 196 12.22 2.36 31.76
C LEU A 196 13.59 2.29 31.07
N ALA A 197 14.27 3.43 30.86
CA ALA A 197 15.61 3.43 30.28
C ALA A 197 16.64 2.71 31.18
N ASP A 198 16.51 2.85 32.50
CA ASP A 198 17.32 2.11 33.48
C ASP A 198 17.01 0.60 33.45
N GLU A 199 15.73 0.22 33.36
CA GLU A 199 15.28 -1.18 33.30
C GLU A 199 15.72 -1.88 31.99
N ILE A 200 15.60 -1.20 30.85
CA ILE A 200 16.07 -1.69 29.54
C ILE A 200 17.61 -1.73 29.48
N GLY A 201 18.25 -0.81 30.21
CA GLY A 201 19.66 -0.52 30.18
C GLY A 201 20.08 0.25 28.93
N PHE A 202 21.05 1.15 29.08
CA PHE A 202 21.62 1.88 27.96
C PHE A 202 22.52 1.00 27.06
N PRO A 203 22.72 1.34 25.77
CA PRO A 203 22.07 2.42 25.02
C PRO A 203 20.59 2.14 24.72
N VAL A 204 19.77 3.20 24.69
CA VAL A 204 18.34 3.16 24.35
C VAL A 204 18.02 4.11 23.19
N MET A 205 17.06 3.72 22.36
CA MET A 205 16.54 4.51 21.25
C MET A 205 15.20 5.13 21.64
N ILE A 206 15.09 6.45 21.50
CA ILE A 206 13.86 7.21 21.66
C ILE A 206 13.26 7.38 20.26
N LYS A 207 11.98 7.01 20.09
CA LYS A 207 11.29 7.06 18.78
C LYS A 207 9.96 7.79 18.90
N ALA A 208 9.68 8.69 17.95
CA ALA A 208 8.37 9.32 17.80
C ALA A 208 7.35 8.33 17.20
N THR A 209 6.10 8.39 17.68
CA THR A 209 4.99 7.53 17.21
C THR A 209 4.66 7.79 15.75
N ALA A 210 4.58 9.06 15.37
CA ALA A 210 4.23 9.50 14.01
C ALA A 210 5.46 9.68 13.08
N GLY A 211 6.66 9.28 13.51
CA GLY A 211 7.89 9.50 12.75
C GLY A 211 8.05 8.59 11.53
N GLY A 212 8.14 9.16 10.33
CA GLY A 212 8.49 8.46 9.08
C GLY A 212 9.87 8.88 8.52
N GLY A 213 10.53 8.01 7.76
CA GLY A 213 11.76 8.37 7.02
C GLY A 213 12.99 8.69 7.87
N GLY A 214 13.09 8.14 9.08
CA GLY A 214 14.25 8.35 9.96
C GLY A 214 14.18 9.59 10.87
N ARG A 215 13.13 10.41 10.75
CA ARG A 215 12.94 11.63 11.55
C ARG A 215 12.29 11.33 12.90
N GLY A 216 12.62 12.11 13.93
CA GLY A 216 12.09 11.91 15.29
C GLY A 216 12.66 10.69 16.04
N MET A 217 13.90 10.29 15.75
CA MET A 217 14.63 9.28 16.52
C MET A 217 15.87 9.87 17.21
N ARG A 218 16.16 9.47 18.44
CA ARG A 218 17.35 9.87 19.20
C ARG A 218 17.96 8.68 19.94
N LEU A 219 19.26 8.47 19.76
CA LEU A 219 20.03 7.45 20.48
C LEU A 219 20.61 8.06 21.76
N ALA A 220 20.14 7.62 22.91
CA ALA A 220 20.76 7.91 24.20
C ALA A 220 21.70 6.75 24.56
N LYS A 221 23.00 7.03 24.61
CA LYS A 221 24.05 6.08 24.99
C LYS A 221 24.23 6.00 26.49
N GLU A 222 23.95 7.09 27.21
CA GLU A 222 24.14 7.19 28.66
C GLU A 222 22.95 7.89 29.34
N ARG A 223 22.86 7.71 30.67
CA ARG A 223 21.77 8.26 31.50
C ARG A 223 21.71 9.79 31.45
N ASP A 224 22.88 10.44 31.49
CA ASP A 224 22.97 11.89 31.66
C ASP A 224 22.47 12.68 30.44
N GLU A 225 22.51 12.06 29.25
CA GLU A 225 21.98 12.69 28.03
C GLU A 225 20.51 12.36 27.76
N PHE A 226 19.93 11.37 28.46
CA PHE A 226 18.61 10.83 28.16
C PHE A 226 17.51 11.91 28.21
N VAL A 227 17.44 12.69 29.29
CA VAL A 227 16.38 13.70 29.49
C VAL A 227 16.43 14.77 28.39
N LYS A 228 17.64 15.22 28.04
CA LYS A 228 17.87 16.19 26.98
C LYS A 228 17.40 15.65 25.63
N LEU A 229 17.78 14.40 25.30
CA LEU A 229 17.42 13.77 24.03
C LEU A 229 15.91 13.46 23.94
N LEU A 230 15.28 13.11 25.07
CA LEU A 230 13.84 12.90 25.15
C LEU A 230 13.06 14.18 24.82
N GLN A 231 13.43 15.29 25.45
CA GLN A 231 12.81 16.59 25.16
C GLN A 231 12.99 17.00 23.70
N GLN A 232 14.19 16.81 23.14
CA GLN A 232 14.45 17.09 21.72
C GLN A 232 13.58 16.23 20.79
N ALA A 233 13.42 14.93 21.09
CA ALA A 233 12.58 14.04 20.30
C ALA A 233 11.11 14.46 20.36
N LYS A 234 10.58 14.80 21.55
CA LYS A 234 9.22 15.31 21.73
C LYS A 234 8.97 16.60 20.95
N SER A 235 9.89 17.58 21.06
CA SER A 235 9.76 18.86 20.33
C SER A 235 9.82 18.68 18.82
N GLU A 236 10.70 17.81 18.31
CA GLU A 236 10.74 17.51 16.86
C GLU A 236 9.45 16.83 16.40
N ALA A 237 8.93 15.88 17.18
CA ALA A 237 7.69 15.17 16.87
C ALA A 237 6.49 16.13 16.84
N ALA A 238 6.38 17.01 17.83
CA ALA A 238 5.35 18.05 17.87
C ALA A 238 5.42 18.99 16.64
N ALA A 239 6.63 19.45 16.29
CA ALA A 239 6.82 20.37 15.17
C ALA A 239 6.59 19.70 13.80
N ALA A 240 6.97 18.43 13.65
CA ALA A 240 6.88 17.73 12.37
C ALA A 240 5.53 17.05 12.13
N PHE A 241 4.87 16.58 13.19
CA PHE A 241 3.70 15.69 13.08
C PHE A 241 2.50 16.15 13.93
N GLY A 242 2.61 17.26 14.67
CA GLY A 242 1.53 17.75 15.55
C GLY A 242 1.25 16.83 16.75
N ASN A 243 2.14 15.87 17.02
CA ASN A 243 2.01 14.88 18.09
C ASN A 243 3.38 14.67 18.75
N ASP A 244 3.49 14.89 20.05
CA ASP A 244 4.72 14.78 20.83
C ASP A 244 4.95 13.39 21.45
N GLY A 245 4.11 12.41 21.09
CA GLY A 245 4.18 11.04 21.55
C GLY A 245 5.50 10.36 21.17
N VAL A 246 6.17 9.80 22.18
CA VAL A 246 7.43 9.07 22.04
C VAL A 246 7.41 7.78 22.86
N TYR A 247 8.17 6.79 22.41
CA TYR A 247 8.36 5.49 23.08
C TYR A 247 9.84 5.10 23.08
N LEU A 248 10.21 4.11 23.91
CA LEU A 248 11.58 3.62 24.04
C LEU A 248 11.75 2.23 23.47
N GLU A 249 12.93 1.96 22.90
CA GLU A 249 13.39 0.63 22.53
C GLU A 249 14.85 0.43 22.90
N LYS A 250 15.26 -0.81 23.17
CA LYS A 250 16.67 -1.17 23.31
C LYS A 250 17.40 -0.93 22.00
N TYR A 251 18.53 -0.23 22.05
CA TYR A 251 19.38 -0.07 20.87
C TYR A 251 20.16 -1.36 20.61
N ILE A 252 20.05 -1.89 19.39
CA ILE A 252 20.77 -3.10 18.95
C ILE A 252 21.98 -2.66 18.11
N GLN A 253 23.18 -2.84 18.67
CA GLN A 253 24.43 -2.28 18.14
C GLN A 253 24.93 -2.90 16.82
N LYS A 254 24.23 -3.92 16.29
CA LYS A 254 24.45 -4.53 14.96
C LYS A 254 23.14 -5.08 14.39
N SER A 255 22.18 -4.23 14.04
CA SER A 255 21.07 -4.69 13.20
C SER A 255 21.58 -4.90 11.77
N LYS A 256 21.36 -6.09 11.20
CA LYS A 256 21.51 -6.27 9.75
C LYS A 256 20.32 -5.58 9.10
N ALA A 257 20.59 -4.53 8.32
CA ALA A 257 19.64 -4.12 7.30
C ALA A 257 19.62 -5.24 6.26
N HIS A 258 18.47 -5.90 6.11
CA HIS A 258 18.21 -6.77 4.96
C HIS A 258 17.76 -5.92 3.78
#